data_AF-A0A7J9MZA4-F1
#
_entry.id   AF-A0A7J9MZA4-F1
#
_cell.length_a   1.000
_cell.length_b   1.000
_cell.length_c   1.000
_cell.angle_alpha   90.00
_cell.angle_beta   90.00
_cell.angle_gamma   90.00
#
_symmetry.space_group_name_H-M   'P 1'
#
loop_
_entity.id
_entity.type
_entity.pdbx_description
1 polymer ?
#
loop_
_entity_poly.entity_id
_entity_poly.type
_entity_poly.pdbx_seq_one_letter_code
_entity_poly.pdbx_strand_id
1 'polypeptide(L)'
;KQIFRPHPNECSGSDLDGDTYFVCWDPELIPYKQIDAMDYSPAPTTKLDHEVTIENLTKLFSIAVDFPKTSVPAEIPQDLRVKEFSDFMEKPDKPSYQSHNVIGKLFREVKNLAPNECSIKFLTREKMQRFYDPDMEVEGFEDYIDDAFFYKSKYDYKLGNLMDYYRVKTEVEIPSGGIMKMSRSFTKKL
;
A
#
# COMPACT_ATOMS: atom_id res chain seq x y z
N LYS A 1 18.33 27.88 24.25
CA LYS A 1 18.49 26.41 24.30
C LYS A 1 17.68 25.84 23.16
N GLN A 2 18.33 25.26 22.15
CA GLN A 2 17.64 24.66 21.00
C GLN A 2 17.05 23.33 21.46
N ILE A 3 15.74 23.25 21.58
CA ILE A 3 15.02 22.04 21.98
C ILE A 3 14.95 21.19 20.71
N PHE A 4 15.86 20.21 20.58
CA PHE A 4 15.79 19.22 19.50
C PHE A 4 14.45 18.47 19.64
N ARG A 5 13.66 18.43 18.56
CA ARG A 5 12.45 17.59 18.53
C ARG A 5 12.89 16.12 18.41
N PRO A 6 12.18 15.16 19.03
CA PRO A 6 12.42 13.75 18.78
C PRO A 6 12.17 13.42 17.31
N HIS A 7 13.01 12.55 16.70
CA HIS A 7 12.83 12.11 15.30
C HIS A 7 11.43 11.58 14.96
N PRO A 8 10.72 10.84 15.86
CA PRO A 8 9.31 10.50 15.66
C PRO A 8 8.43 11.70 15.27
N ASN A 9 8.58 12.82 15.98
CA ASN A 9 7.79 14.02 15.75
C ASN A 9 8.09 14.68 14.39
N GLU A 10 9.26 14.43 13.81
CA GLU A 10 9.65 14.93 12.48
C GLU A 10 8.96 14.13 11.35
N CYS A 11 8.53 12.89 11.65
CA CYS A 11 7.76 12.04 10.75
C CYS A 11 6.25 12.35 10.88
N SER A 12 5.79 13.48 10.31
CA SER A 12 4.37 13.84 10.28
C SER A 12 3.73 14.02 11.67
N GLY A 13 4.50 14.38 12.69
CA GLY A 13 4.00 14.54 14.06
C GLY A 13 3.67 13.22 14.77
N SER A 14 4.24 12.11 14.29
CA SER A 14 4.13 10.76 14.85
C SER A 14 4.69 10.68 16.28
N ASP A 15 4.19 9.71 17.06
CA ASP A 15 4.67 9.41 18.40
C ASP A 15 5.12 7.93 18.53
N LEU A 16 5.24 7.44 19.77
CA LEU A 16 5.72 6.07 20.06
C LEU A 16 4.60 5.20 20.67
N ASP A 17 3.33 5.52 20.43
CA ASP A 17 2.18 4.77 20.95
C ASP A 17 1.77 3.56 20.08
N GLY A 18 2.43 3.37 18.94
CA GLY A 18 2.16 2.27 18.00
C GLY A 18 2.44 2.57 16.53
N ASP A 19 2.92 3.77 16.22
CA ASP A 19 3.25 4.17 14.85
C ASP A 19 4.30 3.26 14.19
N THR A 20 4.07 2.94 12.93
CA THR A 20 4.95 2.09 12.12
C THR A 20 5.77 2.95 11.16
N TYR A 21 7.08 2.68 11.11
CA TYR A 21 8.02 3.42 10.29
C TYR A 21 8.51 2.55 9.12
N PHE A 22 8.59 3.13 7.93
CA PHE A 22 9.27 2.51 6.80
C PHE A 22 10.78 2.78 6.89
N VAL A 23 11.59 1.73 6.97
CA VAL A 23 13.06 1.80 6.99
C VAL A 23 13.60 1.15 5.73
N CYS A 24 14.43 1.87 4.98
CA CYS A 24 15.08 1.37 3.77
C CYS A 24 16.60 1.64 3.86
N TRP A 25 17.39 0.60 3.63
CA TRP A 25 18.85 0.65 3.60
C TRP A 25 19.43 0.39 2.20
N ASP A 26 18.57 0.30 1.18
CA ASP A 26 19.00 0.16 -0.21
C ASP A 26 19.69 1.45 -0.69
N PRO A 27 20.98 1.42 -1.04
CA PRO A 27 21.72 2.60 -1.47
C PRO A 27 21.11 3.31 -2.70
N GLU A 28 20.39 2.58 -3.55
CA GLU A 28 19.75 3.16 -4.74
C GLU A 28 18.46 3.93 -4.40
N LEU A 29 17.83 3.62 -3.27
CA LEU A 29 16.58 4.24 -2.81
C LEU A 29 16.80 5.28 -1.70
N ILE A 30 18.01 5.38 -1.16
CA ILE A 30 18.37 6.43 -0.20
C ILE A 30 18.53 7.76 -0.95
N PRO A 31 17.70 8.79 -0.66
CA PRO A 31 17.82 10.07 -1.32
C PRO A 31 19.16 10.73 -0.98
N TYR A 32 19.84 11.28 -1.99
CA TYR A 32 21.12 11.97 -1.84
C TYR A 32 21.03 13.28 -1.03
N LYS A 33 19.82 13.77 -0.76
CA LYS A 33 19.56 15.03 -0.05
C LYS A 33 18.62 14.79 1.12
N GLN A 34 19.12 15.11 2.31
CA GLN A 34 18.29 15.24 3.51
C GLN A 34 17.67 16.65 3.52
N ILE A 35 16.38 16.73 3.83
CA ILE A 35 15.64 17.99 3.93
C ILE A 35 15.26 18.18 5.39
N ASP A 36 15.34 19.42 5.88
CA ASP A 36 14.94 19.75 7.24
C ASP A 36 13.45 19.47 7.47
N ALA A 37 13.11 19.08 8.70
CA ALA A 37 11.72 18.81 9.08
C ALA A 37 10.83 20.04 8.82
N MET A 38 9.63 19.78 8.29
CA MET A 38 8.66 20.84 8.02
C MET A 38 8.26 21.54 9.33
N ASP A 39 8.32 22.88 9.36
CA ASP A 39 7.87 23.62 10.53
C ASP A 39 6.34 23.71 10.56
N TYR A 40 5.72 22.90 11.41
CA TYR A 40 4.29 22.90 11.68
C TYR A 40 3.82 24.07 12.57
N SER A 41 4.60 25.15 12.68
CA SER A 41 4.12 26.36 13.35
C SER A 41 2.78 26.79 12.73
N PRO A 42 1.72 26.99 13.54
CA PRO A 42 0.41 27.32 13.01
C PRO A 42 0.50 28.64 12.24
N ALA A 43 0.22 28.57 10.93
CA ALA A 43 0.25 29.74 10.08
C ALA A 43 -0.74 30.81 10.61
N PRO A 44 -0.38 32.11 10.57
CA PRO A 44 -1.30 33.18 10.88
C PRO A 44 -2.57 33.05 10.03
N THR A 45 -3.74 33.25 10.64
CA THR A 45 -5.03 33.19 9.96
C THR A 45 -5.17 34.36 9.00
N THR A 46 -4.74 34.17 7.75
CA THR A 46 -5.06 35.08 6.65
C THR A 46 -6.49 34.81 6.21
N LYS A 47 -7.37 35.82 6.30
CA LYS A 47 -8.64 35.80 5.58
C LYS A 47 -8.34 35.93 4.09
N LEU A 48 -8.65 34.91 3.30
CA LEU A 48 -8.49 34.93 1.85
C LEU A 48 -9.86 35.04 1.19
N ASP A 49 -10.06 36.15 0.48
CA ASP A 49 -11.14 36.36 -0.47
C ASP A 49 -10.78 35.66 -1.80
N HIS A 50 -10.86 34.32 -1.81
CA HIS A 50 -10.72 33.39 -2.97
C HIS A 50 -9.34 32.72 -3.22
N GLU A 51 -9.41 31.58 -3.95
CA GLU A 51 -8.41 30.55 -4.34
C GLU A 51 -8.15 29.39 -3.34
N VAL A 52 -8.34 28.15 -3.81
CA VAL A 52 -8.20 26.91 -3.04
C VAL A 52 -6.71 26.54 -2.92
N THR A 53 -6.09 26.83 -1.77
CA THR A 53 -4.69 26.47 -1.49
C THR A 53 -4.57 25.06 -0.87
N ILE A 54 -3.38 24.45 -1.01
CA ILE A 54 -3.02 23.15 -0.40
C ILE A 54 -3.34 23.14 1.12
N GLU A 55 -3.20 24.29 1.77
CA GLU A 55 -3.47 24.50 3.20
C GLU A 55 -4.91 24.14 3.59
N ASN A 56 -5.89 24.41 2.72
CA ASN A 56 -7.29 24.07 2.99
C ASN A 56 -7.52 22.55 2.99
N LEU A 57 -6.88 21.84 2.05
CA LEU A 57 -6.91 20.38 2.02
C LEU A 57 -6.19 19.76 3.22
N THR A 58 -5.03 20.30 3.59
CA THR A 58 -4.28 19.83 4.76
C THR A 58 -5.10 19.99 6.04
N LYS A 59 -5.78 21.14 6.23
CA LYS A 59 -6.67 21.35 7.38
C LYS A 59 -7.83 20.35 7.43
N LEU A 60 -8.47 20.09 6.29
CA LEU A 60 -9.56 19.10 6.22
C LEU A 60 -9.05 17.69 6.53
N PHE A 61 -7.84 17.34 6.08
CA PHE A 61 -7.22 16.06 6.39
C PHE A 61 -6.94 15.91 7.89
N SER A 62 -6.38 16.93 8.54
CA SER A 62 -6.18 16.93 9.99
C SER A 62 -7.49 16.72 10.76
N ILE A 63 -8.57 17.42 10.38
CA ILE A 63 -9.89 17.26 11.01
C ILE A 63 -10.41 15.82 10.83
N ALA A 64 -10.22 15.23 9.64
CA ALA A 64 -10.67 13.86 9.36
C ALA A 64 -9.92 12.82 10.21
N VAL A 65 -8.60 12.99 10.41
CA VAL A 65 -7.79 12.12 11.26
C VAL A 65 -8.19 12.24 12.73
N ASP A 66 -8.51 13.45 13.18
CA ASP A 66 -8.95 13.72 14.56
C ASP A 66 -10.44 13.45 14.79
N PHE A 67 -11.19 13.00 13.78
CA PHE A 67 -12.63 12.69 13.92
C PHE A 67 -12.95 11.74 15.07
N PRO A 68 -12.21 10.62 15.28
CA PRO A 68 -12.48 9.72 16.41
C PRO A 68 -12.32 10.39 17.79
N LYS A 69 -11.49 11.43 17.88
CA LYS A 69 -11.20 12.16 19.12
C LYS A 69 -12.15 13.35 19.33
N THR A 70 -12.48 14.04 18.26
CA THR A 70 -13.22 15.32 18.30
C THR A 70 -14.69 15.17 17.99
N SER A 71 -15.09 14.06 17.35
CA SER A 71 -16.44 13.85 16.80
C SER A 71 -16.87 14.91 15.76
N VAL A 72 -15.93 15.70 15.22
CA VAL A 72 -16.21 16.74 14.21
C VAL A 72 -15.86 16.21 12.82
N PRO A 73 -16.85 15.97 11.94
CA PRO A 73 -16.57 15.43 10.62
C PRO A 73 -15.93 16.49 9.71
N ALA A 74 -14.96 16.08 8.90
CA ALA A 74 -14.41 16.92 7.85
C ALA A 74 -15.38 17.00 6.67
N GLU A 75 -16.02 18.16 6.48
CA GLU A 75 -16.90 18.41 5.34
C GLU A 75 -16.11 18.99 4.16
N ILE A 76 -16.05 18.26 3.05
CA ILE A 76 -15.35 18.70 1.83
C ILE A 76 -16.30 19.59 0.99
N PRO A 77 -15.99 20.89 0.81
CA PRO A 77 -16.78 21.79 -0.04
C PRO A 77 -16.89 21.28 -1.47
N GLN A 78 -17.99 21.59 -2.16
CA GLN A 78 -18.21 21.12 -3.54
C GLN A 78 -17.11 21.55 -4.50
N ASP A 79 -16.55 22.74 -4.31
CA ASP A 79 -15.49 23.29 -5.18
C ASP A 79 -14.15 22.56 -5.02
N LEU A 80 -13.93 21.88 -3.89
CA LEU A 80 -12.77 21.03 -3.64
C LEU A 80 -12.92 19.61 -4.21
N ARG A 81 -14.11 19.24 -4.71
CA ARG A 81 -14.32 17.89 -5.25
C ARG A 81 -13.66 17.76 -6.61
N VAL A 82 -12.82 16.75 -6.72
CA VAL A 82 -12.12 16.38 -7.95
C VAL A 82 -13.15 16.05 -9.04
N LYS A 83 -13.10 16.82 -10.14
CA LYS A 83 -13.97 16.64 -11.31
C LYS A 83 -13.48 15.53 -12.23
N GLU A 84 -12.16 15.42 -12.38
CA GLU A 84 -11.48 14.43 -13.22
C GLU A 84 -10.37 13.74 -12.42
N PHE A 85 -10.30 12.42 -12.52
CA PHE A 85 -9.30 11.64 -11.79
C PHE A 85 -8.07 11.39 -12.64
N SER A 86 -6.92 11.15 -12.02
CA SER A 86 -5.74 10.74 -12.76
C SER A 86 -5.91 9.32 -13.35
N ASP A 87 -5.28 9.09 -14.50
CA ASP A 87 -5.26 7.81 -15.23
C ASP A 87 -4.85 6.61 -14.37
N PHE A 88 -3.92 6.82 -13.43
CA PHE A 88 -3.47 5.76 -12.51
C PHE A 88 -4.50 5.32 -11.47
N MET A 89 -5.60 6.07 -11.26
CA MET A 89 -6.66 5.67 -10.32
C MET A 89 -7.62 4.63 -10.91
N GLU A 90 -7.57 4.36 -12.22
CA GLU A 90 -8.34 3.33 -12.92
C GLU A 90 -9.84 3.31 -12.59
N LYS A 91 -10.47 4.47 -12.47
CA LYS A 91 -11.92 4.57 -12.24
C LYS A 91 -12.66 4.52 -13.58
N PRO A 92 -13.29 3.39 -13.97
CA PRO A 92 -13.93 3.28 -15.29
C PRO A 92 -15.16 4.18 -15.44
N ASP A 93 -15.83 4.50 -14.32
CA ASP A 93 -17.08 5.25 -14.30
C ASP A 93 -16.90 6.78 -14.25
N LYS A 94 -15.66 7.27 -14.33
CA LYS A 94 -15.32 8.68 -14.15
C LYS A 94 -14.40 9.18 -15.27
N PRO A 95 -14.51 10.47 -15.65
CA PRO A 95 -13.56 11.06 -16.58
C PRO A 95 -12.16 11.02 -15.96
N SER A 96 -11.17 10.66 -16.79
CA SER A 96 -9.78 10.55 -16.37
C SER A 96 -8.86 11.36 -17.29
N TYR A 97 -7.78 11.88 -16.72
CA TYR A 97 -6.73 12.61 -17.44
C TYR A 97 -5.37 11.91 -17.25
N GLN A 98 -4.48 12.04 -18.23
CA GLN A 98 -3.13 11.47 -18.14
C GLN A 98 -2.27 12.30 -17.17
N SER A 99 -1.86 11.72 -16.05
CA SER A 99 -1.01 12.42 -15.08
C SER A 99 0.45 12.46 -15.55
N HIS A 100 1.04 13.66 -15.65
CA HIS A 100 2.47 13.83 -15.98
C HIS A 100 3.41 13.66 -14.78
N ASN A 101 2.86 13.44 -13.58
CA ASN A 101 3.62 13.26 -12.35
C ASN A 101 4.32 11.90 -12.31
N VAL A 102 5.29 11.75 -11.41
CA VAL A 102 6.11 10.53 -11.27
C VAL A 102 5.25 9.28 -11.09
N ILE A 103 4.20 9.36 -10.27
CA ILE A 103 3.25 8.26 -10.04
C ILE A 103 2.56 7.84 -11.34
N GLY A 104 2.08 8.79 -12.15
CA GLY A 104 1.44 8.50 -13.43
C GLY A 104 2.42 7.88 -14.43
N LYS A 105 3.68 8.35 -14.46
CA LYS A 105 4.73 7.78 -15.31
C LYS A 105 5.00 6.33 -14.91
N LEU A 106 5.28 6.09 -13.62
CA LEU A 106 5.52 4.75 -13.09
C LEU A 106 4.34 3.81 -13.34
N PHE A 107 3.12 4.28 -13.11
CA PHE A 107 1.91 3.52 -13.38
C PHE A 107 1.85 3.03 -14.82
N ARG A 108 2.09 3.91 -15.80
CA ARG A 108 2.05 3.53 -17.23
C ARG A 108 3.14 2.54 -17.61
N GLU A 109 4.35 2.71 -17.08
CA GLU A 109 5.45 1.76 -17.29
C GLU A 109 5.12 0.37 -16.74
N VAL A 110 4.50 0.30 -15.55
CA VAL A 110 4.20 -0.97 -14.88
C VAL A 110 2.87 -1.59 -15.32
N LYS A 111 1.92 -0.79 -15.83
CA LYS A 111 0.57 -1.24 -16.20
C LYS A 111 0.57 -2.41 -17.18
N ASN A 112 1.51 -2.40 -18.13
CA ASN A 112 1.66 -3.46 -19.13
C ASN A 112 2.62 -4.58 -18.70
N LEU A 113 3.34 -4.39 -17.59
CA LEU A 113 4.24 -5.39 -17.00
C LEU A 113 3.53 -6.32 -16.04
N ALA A 114 2.41 -5.91 -15.45
CA ALA A 114 1.56 -6.79 -14.65
C ALA A 114 1.08 -7.93 -15.56
N PRO A 115 1.58 -9.17 -15.39
CA PRO A 115 1.02 -10.27 -16.14
C PRO A 115 -0.44 -10.39 -15.68
N ASN A 116 -1.38 -10.41 -16.64
CA ASN A 116 -2.84 -10.46 -16.42
C ASN A 116 -3.32 -11.66 -15.58
N GLU A 117 -2.39 -12.53 -15.23
CA GLU A 117 -2.45 -13.54 -14.20
C GLU A 117 -1.07 -13.48 -13.54
N CYS A 118 -0.96 -13.53 -12.22
CA CYS A 118 0.27 -14.01 -11.58
C CYS A 118 0.46 -15.46 -12.05
N SER A 119 0.88 -15.63 -13.30
CA SER A 119 1.40 -16.87 -13.81
C SER A 119 2.69 -17.01 -13.04
N ILE A 120 2.60 -17.60 -11.84
CA ILE A 120 3.65 -18.46 -11.34
C ILE A 120 3.83 -19.45 -12.47
N LYS A 121 4.68 -19.10 -13.45
CA LYS A 121 4.96 -19.87 -14.65
C LYS A 121 5.67 -21.09 -14.10
N PHE A 122 4.86 -22.08 -13.75
CA PHE A 122 5.19 -23.41 -13.26
C PHE A 122 6.58 -23.46 -12.65
N LEU A 123 6.66 -23.42 -11.32
CA LEU A 123 7.84 -23.81 -10.57
C LEU A 123 8.17 -25.25 -10.98
N THR A 124 8.90 -25.40 -12.07
CA THR A 124 9.42 -26.70 -12.50
C THR A 124 10.49 -27.10 -11.51
N ARG A 125 10.63 -28.41 -11.29
CA ARG A 125 11.66 -28.97 -10.41
C ARG A 125 13.05 -28.40 -10.73
N GLU A 126 13.35 -28.19 -12.01
CA GLU A 126 14.59 -27.58 -12.50
C GLU A 126 14.78 -26.11 -12.08
N LYS A 127 13.71 -25.32 -11.96
CA LYS A 127 13.80 -23.94 -11.44
C LYS A 127 13.98 -23.94 -9.94
N MET A 128 13.28 -24.81 -9.20
CA MET A 128 13.40 -24.90 -7.75
C MET A 128 14.83 -25.24 -7.31
N GLN A 129 15.52 -26.12 -8.04
CA GLN A 129 16.92 -26.45 -7.77
C GLN A 129 17.88 -25.25 -7.90
N ARG A 130 17.51 -24.21 -8.66
CA ARG A 130 18.32 -22.97 -8.78
C ARG A 130 18.09 -21.96 -7.67
N PHE A 131 16.95 -22.05 -6.98
CA PHE A 131 16.60 -21.16 -5.86
C PHE A 131 16.78 -21.84 -4.50
N TYR A 132 17.19 -23.10 -4.50
CA TYR A 132 17.53 -23.81 -3.29
C TYR A 132 18.77 -23.17 -2.68
N ASP A 133 18.67 -22.77 -1.42
CA ASP A 133 19.75 -22.16 -0.66
C ASP A 133 20.42 -23.24 0.20
N PRO A 134 21.62 -23.73 -0.16
CA PRO A 134 22.31 -24.78 0.59
C PRO A 134 22.67 -24.35 2.02
N ASP A 135 22.78 -23.04 2.29
CA ASP A 135 23.09 -22.53 3.63
C ASP A 135 21.91 -22.69 4.60
N MET A 136 20.70 -22.99 4.08
CA MET A 136 19.52 -23.32 4.90
C MET A 136 19.42 -24.82 5.27
N GLU A 137 20.34 -25.67 4.80
CA GLU A 137 20.39 -27.07 5.20
C GLU A 137 20.88 -27.22 6.65
N VAL A 138 20.13 -27.99 7.43
CA VAL A 138 20.48 -28.31 8.83
C VAL A 138 20.67 -29.81 8.94
N GLU A 139 21.73 -30.25 9.61
CA GLU A 139 22.01 -31.67 9.82
C GLU A 139 20.78 -32.39 10.44
N GLY A 140 20.39 -33.53 9.84
CA GLY A 140 19.22 -34.30 10.24
C GLY A 140 17.88 -33.83 9.64
N PHE A 141 17.87 -32.87 8.71
CA PHE A 141 16.63 -32.43 8.05
C PHE A 141 15.90 -33.54 7.28
N GLU A 142 16.63 -34.56 6.83
CA GLU A 142 16.11 -35.69 6.04
C GLU A 142 14.99 -36.44 6.79
N ASP A 143 15.09 -36.53 8.12
CA ASP A 143 14.10 -37.20 8.97
C ASP A 143 12.74 -36.48 8.98
N TYR A 144 12.71 -35.20 8.62
CA TYR A 144 11.50 -34.35 8.64
C TYR A 144 10.88 -34.14 7.26
N ILE A 145 11.46 -34.75 6.20
CA ILE A 145 10.97 -34.57 4.83
C ILE A 145 9.53 -35.06 4.69
N ASP A 146 9.21 -36.23 5.24
CA ASP A 146 7.87 -36.81 5.17
C ASP A 146 6.84 -35.93 5.91
N ASP A 147 7.19 -35.44 7.09
CA ASP A 147 6.36 -34.52 7.86
C ASP A 147 6.16 -33.20 7.11
N ALA A 148 7.21 -32.64 6.52
CA ALA A 148 7.14 -31.42 5.72
C ALA A 148 6.17 -31.60 4.53
N PHE A 149 6.25 -32.72 3.81
CA PHE A 149 5.32 -33.03 2.73
C PHE A 149 3.89 -33.18 3.22
N PHE A 150 3.68 -33.82 4.37
CA PHE A 150 2.36 -33.97 4.98
C PHE A 150 1.74 -32.61 5.33
N TYR A 151 2.48 -31.75 6.03
CA TYR A 151 2.00 -30.42 6.42
C TYR A 151 1.80 -29.49 5.23
N LYS A 152 2.69 -29.54 4.23
CA LYS A 152 2.54 -28.79 2.98
C LYS A 152 1.28 -29.20 2.22
N SER A 153 1.01 -30.50 2.13
CA SER A 153 -0.23 -31.00 1.51
C SER A 153 -1.49 -30.56 2.26
N LYS A 154 -1.44 -30.58 3.60
CA LYS A 154 -2.54 -30.08 4.44
C LYS A 154 -2.76 -28.58 4.29
N TYR A 155 -1.68 -27.81 4.14
CA TYR A 155 -1.72 -26.39 3.85
C TYR A 155 -2.38 -26.12 2.48
N ASP A 156 -1.88 -26.77 1.42
CA ASP A 156 -2.42 -26.63 0.06
C ASP A 156 -3.92 -26.93 0.00
N TYR A 157 -4.38 -27.99 0.68
CA TYR A 157 -5.79 -28.34 0.76
C TYR A 157 -6.64 -27.24 1.41
N LYS A 158 -6.18 -26.71 2.55
CA LYS A 158 -6.87 -25.62 3.24
C LYS A 158 -6.88 -24.34 2.41
N LEU A 159 -5.75 -24.03 1.77
CA LEU A 159 -5.60 -22.87 0.93
C LEU A 159 -6.53 -22.96 -0.29
N GLY A 160 -6.60 -24.11 -0.96
CA GLY A 160 -7.53 -24.34 -2.07
C GLY A 160 -8.99 -24.11 -1.66
N ASN A 161 -9.43 -24.67 -0.53
CA ASN A 161 -10.78 -24.43 -0.01
C ASN A 161 -11.05 -22.94 0.28
N LEU A 162 -10.04 -22.22 0.79
CA LEU A 162 -10.14 -20.80 1.11
C LEU A 162 -10.24 -19.96 -0.16
N MET A 163 -9.40 -20.28 -1.16
CA MET A 163 -9.41 -19.66 -2.47
C MET A 163 -10.74 -19.85 -3.19
N ASP A 164 -11.32 -21.07 -3.13
CA ASP A 164 -12.63 -21.39 -3.68
C ASP A 164 -13.75 -20.61 -2.97
N TYR A 165 -13.70 -20.54 -1.63
CA TYR A 165 -14.69 -19.82 -0.82
C TYR A 165 -14.71 -18.32 -1.15
N TYR A 166 -13.53 -17.68 -1.17
CA TYR A 166 -13.40 -16.26 -1.47
C TYR A 166 -13.37 -15.95 -2.97
N ARG A 167 -13.40 -16.97 -3.83
CA ARG A 167 -13.29 -16.87 -5.30
C ARG A 167 -12.08 -16.05 -5.76
N VAL A 168 -10.98 -16.18 -5.03
CA VAL A 168 -9.68 -15.57 -5.34
C VAL A 168 -8.83 -16.56 -6.12
N LYS A 169 -7.98 -16.06 -7.01
CA LYS A 169 -7.26 -16.90 -7.97
C LYS A 169 -5.85 -17.26 -7.51
N THR A 170 -5.29 -16.49 -6.58
CA THR A 170 -3.90 -16.67 -6.14
C THR A 170 -3.78 -16.57 -4.62
N GLU A 171 -2.84 -17.31 -4.04
CA GLU A 171 -2.57 -17.29 -2.59
C GLU A 171 -2.31 -15.88 -2.09
N VAL A 172 -1.54 -15.08 -2.85
CA VAL A 172 -1.12 -13.73 -2.46
C VAL A 172 -2.30 -12.77 -2.24
N GLU A 173 -3.45 -13.01 -2.88
CA GLU A 173 -4.66 -12.19 -2.69
C GLU A 173 -5.27 -12.36 -1.29
N ILE A 174 -5.02 -13.49 -0.62
CA ILE A 174 -5.56 -13.79 0.71
C ILE A 174 -4.89 -12.97 1.82
N PRO A 175 -3.56 -13.01 2.00
CA PRO A 175 -2.89 -12.23 3.05
C PRO A 175 -2.76 -10.75 2.68
N SER A 176 -2.68 -10.39 1.40
CA SER A 176 -2.56 -8.99 0.98
C SER A 176 -3.88 -8.21 1.04
N GLY A 177 -5.03 -8.90 1.04
CA GLY A 177 -6.35 -8.29 0.91
C GLY A 177 -6.59 -7.59 -0.44
N GLY A 178 -5.62 -7.62 -1.35
CA GLY A 178 -5.66 -6.97 -2.66
C GLY A 178 -6.27 -7.87 -3.72
N ILE A 179 -7.61 -8.04 -3.69
CA ILE A 179 -8.32 -8.90 -4.65
C ILE A 179 -8.25 -8.26 -6.05
N MET A 180 -7.48 -8.85 -6.97
CA MET A 180 -7.24 -8.28 -8.30
C MET A 180 -8.43 -8.47 -9.24
N LYS A 181 -9.31 -9.45 -8.98
CA LYS A 181 -10.49 -9.72 -9.82
C LYS A 181 -11.66 -10.30 -9.02
N MET A 182 -12.58 -9.44 -8.59
CA MET A 182 -13.87 -9.88 -8.05
C MET A 182 -14.73 -10.47 -9.17
N SER A 183 -15.18 -11.72 -9.04
CA SER A 183 -16.19 -12.27 -9.96
C SER A 183 -17.47 -11.42 -9.88
N ARG A 184 -18.13 -11.17 -11.03
CA ARG A 184 -19.24 -10.21 -11.24
C ARG A 184 -20.51 -10.43 -10.39
N SER A 185 -20.50 -11.27 -9.37
CA SER A 185 -21.71 -11.67 -8.61
C SER A 185 -21.95 -10.87 -7.32
N PHE A 186 -21.00 -10.05 -6.87
CA PHE A 186 -21.20 -9.23 -5.66
C PHE A 186 -21.95 -7.91 -5.92
N THR A 187 -22.29 -7.59 -7.17
CA THR A 187 -23.09 -6.40 -7.51
C THR A 187 -24.60 -6.65 -7.48
N LYS A 188 -25.10 -7.47 -6.54
CA LYS A 188 -26.52 -7.40 -6.14
C LYS A 188 -26.61 -6.53 -4.91
N LYS A 189 -27.08 -5.30 -5.14
CA LYS A 189 -27.53 -4.33 -4.14
C LYS A 189 -28.26 -5.05 -2.99
N LEU A 190 -27.78 -4.83 -1.77
CA LEU A 190 -28.66 -4.69 -0.61
C LEU A 190 -29.26 -3.28 -0.65
#